data_AF-A0A221T3I9-F1
#
_entry.id   AF-A0A221T3I9-F1
#
_cell.length_a   1.000
_cell.length_b   1.000
_cell.length_c   1.000
_cell.angle_alpha   90.00
_cell.angle_beta   90.00
_cell.angle_gamma   90.00
#
_symmetry.space_group_name_H-M   'P 1'
#
loop_
_entity.id
_entity.type
_entity.pdbx_description
1 polymer ?
#
loop_
_entity_poly.entity_id
_entity_poly.type
_entity_poly.pdbx_seq_one_letter_code
_entity_poly.pdbx_strand_id
1 'polypeptide(L)'
;MFKGPLSDVSLISILMLLRENKHSGVLHVNSDVPMTMTLSSGELIDGCVLDWTGLEAVQTTPLDPNVGHFHFVKGDVEGEPLGFFDAVITEWARVCDEWEVVRPQIGSPSVVFEGSTALLGGEALSVREIALRTGRPLLDVASDMAVAVQAGQARPLERRSWLSYRLPHDGELHDDMTRHLDGTVSFGDLLKLGFHPARVREYVVGQINSGWRFPGCGWVIRDLTWEADVATRSGGVLAGHA
;
A
#
# COMPACT_ATOMS: atom_id res chain seq x y z
N MET A 1 23.87 14.28 6.36
CA MET A 1 23.27 13.03 5.84
C MET A 1 22.99 12.15 7.03
N PHE A 2 21.74 11.72 7.22
CA PHE A 2 21.33 10.86 8.34
C PHE A 2 20.82 9.54 7.76
N LYS A 3 21.30 8.40 8.26
CA LYS A 3 20.85 7.07 7.83
C LYS A 3 21.00 6.07 8.97
N GLY A 4 20.16 5.06 8.98
CA GLY A 4 20.19 4.03 10.00
C GLY A 4 19.11 2.98 9.78
N PRO A 5 19.15 1.89 10.55
CA PRO A 5 18.04 0.95 10.61
C PRO A 5 16.86 1.55 11.41
N LEU A 6 15.65 1.18 11.02
CA LEU A 6 14.42 1.58 11.73
C LEU A 6 14.24 0.83 13.07
N SER A 7 14.98 -0.27 13.27
CA SER A 7 15.02 -0.99 14.55
C SER A 7 15.66 -0.18 15.68
N ASP A 8 16.52 0.79 15.33
CA ASP A 8 17.30 1.54 16.32
C ASP A 8 16.66 2.90 16.62
N VAL A 9 15.97 3.49 15.63
CA VAL A 9 15.27 4.77 15.76
C VAL A 9 13.97 4.71 14.99
N SER A 10 12.85 4.97 15.67
CA SER A 10 11.52 4.97 15.05
C SER A 10 11.36 6.10 14.03
N LEU A 11 10.50 5.88 13.03
CA LEU A 11 10.22 6.87 11.99
C LEU A 11 9.69 8.18 12.58
N ILE A 12 8.81 8.11 13.58
CA ILE A 12 8.29 9.29 14.27
C ILE A 12 9.40 10.10 14.94
N SER A 13 10.38 9.44 15.58
CA SER A 13 11.52 10.11 16.22
C SER A 13 12.39 10.83 15.19
N ILE A 14 12.59 10.21 14.03
CA ILE A 14 13.33 10.82 12.91
C ILE A 14 12.59 12.07 12.41
N LEU A 15 11.27 11.96 12.17
CA LEU A 15 10.46 13.09 11.70
C LEU A 15 10.46 14.24 12.71
N MET A 16 10.34 13.96 14.01
CA MET A 16 10.45 14.96 15.08
C MET A 16 11.82 15.63 15.09
N LEU A 17 12.91 14.87 14.98
CA LEU A 17 14.26 15.41 14.91
C LEU A 17 14.44 16.35 13.71
N LEU A 18 13.94 15.95 12.53
CA LEU A 18 14.00 16.78 11.32
C LEU A 18 13.19 18.07 11.50
N ARG A 19 12.03 17.99 12.14
CA ARG A 19 11.17 19.13 12.44
C ARG A 19 11.82 20.12 13.41
N GLU A 20 12.30 19.64 14.55
CA GLU A 20 12.93 20.47 15.60
C GLU A 20 14.14 21.24 15.07
N ASN A 21 14.92 20.61 14.18
CA ASN A 21 16.09 21.20 13.55
C ASN A 21 15.77 21.94 12.23
N LYS A 22 14.49 22.06 11.88
CA LYS A 22 14.00 22.72 10.66
C LYS A 22 14.75 22.27 9.40
N HIS A 23 15.00 20.97 9.29
CA HIS A 23 15.71 20.43 8.15
C HIS A 23 14.84 20.40 6.89
N SER A 24 15.45 20.78 5.76
CA SER A 24 14.87 20.64 4.42
C SER A 24 15.56 19.52 3.65
N GLY A 25 14.78 18.73 2.92
CA GLY A 25 15.29 17.63 2.10
C GLY A 25 14.30 16.49 1.96
N VAL A 26 14.82 15.32 1.62
CA VAL A 26 14.04 14.13 1.31
C VAL A 26 14.41 13.00 2.25
N LEU A 27 13.41 12.45 2.93
CA LEU A 27 13.52 11.25 3.76
C LEU A 27 13.04 10.04 2.96
N HIS A 28 13.95 9.12 2.67
CA HIS A 28 13.65 7.82 2.09
C HIS A 28 13.50 6.80 3.22
N VAL A 29 12.43 6.01 3.18
CA VAL A 29 12.16 4.91 4.10
C VAL A 29 11.99 3.64 3.28
N ASN A 30 12.95 2.74 3.42
CA ASN A 30 12.98 1.44 2.74
C ASN A 30 12.54 0.37 3.75
N SER A 31 11.23 0.13 3.83
CA SER A 31 10.60 -0.97 4.55
C SER A 31 9.85 -1.87 3.56
N ASP A 32 8.97 -2.76 4.04
CA ASP A 32 8.13 -3.62 3.18
C ASP A 32 7.29 -2.82 2.17
N VAL A 33 6.95 -1.57 2.52
CA VAL A 33 6.32 -0.62 1.61
C VAL A 33 7.22 0.62 1.55
N PRO A 34 8.00 0.78 0.48
CA PRO A 34 8.94 1.89 0.39
C PRO A 34 8.19 3.22 0.28
N MET A 35 8.56 4.19 1.10
CA MET A 35 7.99 5.53 1.06
C MET A 35 9.06 6.61 1.02
N THR A 36 8.71 7.74 0.44
CA THR A 36 9.55 8.94 0.44
C THR A 36 8.72 10.11 0.95
N MET A 37 9.34 10.97 1.74
CA MET A 37 8.73 12.18 2.31
C MET A 37 9.63 13.37 2.04
N THR A 38 9.04 14.47 1.58
CA THR A 38 9.76 15.72 1.33
C THR A 38 9.41 16.71 2.42
N LEU A 39 10.44 17.25 3.06
CA LEU A 39 10.28 18.21 4.16
C LEU A 39 10.89 19.55 3.78
N SER A 40 10.17 20.65 4.03
CA SER A 40 10.70 22.01 3.92
C SER A 40 10.64 22.69 5.28
N SER A 41 11.79 23.14 5.79
CA SER A 41 11.92 23.75 7.12
C SER A 41 11.33 22.92 8.24
N GLY A 42 11.39 21.58 8.13
CA GLY A 42 10.83 20.65 9.10
C GLY A 42 9.35 20.30 8.92
N GLU A 43 8.64 20.93 8.00
CA GLU A 43 7.24 20.63 7.68
C GLU A 43 7.14 19.68 6.49
N LEU A 44 6.20 18.73 6.53
CA LEU A 44 5.97 17.80 5.43
C LEU A 44 5.25 18.53 4.29
N ILE A 45 5.87 18.59 3.12
CA ILE A 45 5.29 19.25 1.93
C ILE A 45 4.81 18.26 0.87
N ASP A 46 5.33 17.03 0.89
CA ASP A 46 4.91 15.97 -0.01
C ASP A 46 5.28 14.60 0.56
N GLY A 47 4.65 13.55 0.06
CA GLY A 47 5.09 12.19 0.28
C GLY A 47 4.50 11.22 -0.74
N CYS A 48 5.15 10.08 -0.89
CA CYS A 48 4.72 9.07 -1.85
C CYS A 48 5.10 7.66 -1.41
N VAL A 49 4.37 6.70 -1.94
CA VAL A 49 4.77 5.31 -2.06
C VAL A 49 5.03 5.06 -3.53
N LEU A 50 6.29 5.02 -3.94
CA LEU A 50 6.71 4.95 -5.35
C LEU A 50 6.02 6.04 -6.21
N ASP A 51 5.08 5.66 -7.08
CA ASP A 51 4.34 6.56 -7.97
C ASP A 51 2.99 7.01 -7.41
N TRP A 52 2.55 6.48 -6.26
CA TRP A 52 1.36 6.95 -5.56
C TRP A 52 1.73 8.11 -4.64
N THR A 53 1.28 9.30 -4.98
CA THR A 53 1.67 10.55 -4.32
C THR A 53 0.60 11.11 -3.39
N GLY A 54 1.01 12.03 -2.53
CA GLY A 54 0.14 12.75 -1.59
C GLY A 54 0.03 12.09 -0.22
N LEU A 55 -0.66 12.79 0.67
CA LEU A 55 -0.79 12.40 2.07
C LEU A 55 -1.48 11.04 2.24
N GLU A 56 -2.46 10.72 1.39
CA GLU A 56 -3.16 9.42 1.42
C GLU A 56 -2.18 8.24 1.25
N ALA A 57 -1.20 8.35 0.34
CA ALA A 57 -0.21 7.29 0.12
C ALA A 57 0.62 7.04 1.38
N VAL A 58 1.13 8.11 1.99
CA VAL A 58 1.89 8.07 3.24
C VAL A 58 1.05 7.50 4.36
N GLN A 59 -0.19 7.95 4.50
CA GLN A 59 -1.08 7.51 5.58
C GLN A 59 -1.45 6.03 5.53
N THR A 60 -1.26 5.37 4.39
CA THR A 60 -1.43 3.92 4.33
C THR A 60 -0.27 3.15 4.93
N THR A 61 0.91 3.73 5.11
CA THR A 61 2.08 3.06 5.70
C THR A 61 2.09 3.22 7.22
N PRO A 62 2.71 2.30 7.98
CA PRO A 62 2.78 2.43 9.44
C PRO A 62 3.66 3.62 9.84
N LEU A 63 3.26 4.31 10.91
CA LEU A 63 4.06 5.37 11.56
C LEU A 63 5.29 4.85 12.29
N ASP A 64 5.32 3.57 12.65
CA ASP A 64 6.44 2.93 13.34
C ASP A 64 6.80 1.59 12.69
N PRO A 65 7.36 1.62 11.46
CA PRO A 65 7.88 0.41 10.84
C PRO A 65 9.08 -0.07 11.65
N ASN A 66 9.03 -1.30 12.17
CA ASN A 66 10.11 -1.88 12.98
C ASN A 66 11.19 -2.61 12.15
N VAL A 67 11.01 -2.68 10.82
CA VAL A 67 11.94 -3.31 9.88
C VAL A 67 12.26 -2.33 8.75
N GLY A 68 13.52 -2.35 8.31
CA GLY A 68 14.00 -1.57 7.19
C GLY A 68 15.03 -0.52 7.58
N HIS A 69 15.29 0.40 6.65
CA HIS A 69 16.27 1.46 6.82
C HIS A 69 15.71 2.80 6.36
N PHE A 70 16.21 3.88 6.95
CA PHE A 70 15.93 5.23 6.50
C PHE A 70 17.19 5.91 5.99
N HIS A 71 16.99 6.90 5.12
CA HIS A 71 18.05 7.75 4.61
C HIS A 71 17.48 9.15 4.32
N PHE A 72 17.98 10.15 5.05
CA PHE A 72 17.68 11.56 4.82
C PHE A 72 18.79 12.24 4.01
N VAL A 73 18.41 12.79 2.87
CA VAL A 73 19.23 13.62 2.00
C VAL A 73 18.82 15.07 2.18
N LYS A 74 19.69 15.87 2.78
CA LYS A 74 19.47 17.33 2.90
C LYS A 74 19.51 17.94 1.49
N GLY A 75 18.59 18.84 1.21
CA GLY A 75 18.52 19.55 -0.06
C GLY A 75 17.59 20.75 0.01
N ASP A 76 17.72 21.63 -0.98
CA ASP A 76 16.81 22.75 -1.14
C ASP A 76 15.53 22.23 -1.79
N VAL A 77 14.44 22.27 -1.02
CA VAL A 77 13.12 21.83 -1.46
C VAL A 77 12.10 22.89 -1.05
N GLU A 78 11.19 23.19 -1.97
CA GLU A 78 10.15 24.19 -1.82
C GLU A 78 8.79 23.57 -2.10
N GLY A 79 7.77 24.05 -1.40
CA GLY A 79 6.40 23.57 -1.52
C GLY A 79 5.55 24.07 -0.35
N GLU A 80 4.25 23.93 -0.48
CA GLU A 80 3.31 24.25 0.58
C GLU A 80 3.23 23.07 1.57
N PRO A 81 3.27 23.31 2.90
CA PRO A 81 3.03 22.27 3.88
C PRO A 81 1.68 21.60 3.67
N LEU A 82 1.65 20.26 3.75
CA LEU A 82 0.41 19.47 3.72
C LEU A 82 -0.50 19.79 4.92
N GLY A 83 0.08 20.37 5.96
CA GLY A 83 -0.57 20.83 7.18
C GLY A 83 0.49 21.13 8.23
N PHE A 84 0.08 21.57 9.42
CA PHE A 84 0.98 21.65 10.56
C PHE A 84 1.46 20.26 10.94
N PHE A 85 2.76 20.08 11.14
CA PHE A 85 3.37 18.78 11.46
C PHE A 85 2.59 17.98 12.52
N ASP A 86 2.25 18.57 13.66
CA ASP A 86 1.55 17.85 14.74
C ASP A 86 0.16 17.35 14.31
N ALA A 87 -0.55 18.14 13.51
CA ALA A 87 -1.84 17.76 12.96
C ALA A 87 -1.70 16.62 11.94
N VAL A 88 -0.68 16.69 11.08
CA VAL A 88 -0.39 15.64 10.09
C VAL A 88 -0.05 14.31 10.77
N ILE A 89 0.81 14.32 11.79
CA ILE A 89 1.19 13.11 12.53
C ILE A 89 0.00 12.54 13.30
N THR A 90 -0.79 13.40 13.95
CA THR A 90 -1.99 12.97 14.69
C THR A 90 -3.01 12.32 13.76
N GLU A 91 -3.25 12.92 12.60
CA GLU A 91 -4.17 12.39 11.60
C GLU A 91 -3.66 11.07 11.00
N TRP A 92 -2.36 10.99 10.72
CA TRP A 92 -1.76 9.73 10.26
C TRP A 92 -1.93 8.62 11.31
N ALA A 93 -1.73 8.90 12.59
CA ALA A 93 -1.96 7.92 13.65
C ALA A 93 -3.42 7.43 13.68
N ARG A 94 -4.38 8.36 13.60
CA ARG A 94 -5.81 8.03 13.50
C ARG A 94 -6.09 7.13 12.30
N VAL A 95 -5.56 7.47 11.13
CA VAL A 95 -5.73 6.69 9.89
C VAL A 95 -5.12 5.29 10.02
N CYS A 96 -3.94 5.15 10.63
CA CYS A 96 -3.36 3.84 10.92
C CYS A 96 -4.28 2.99 11.81
N ASP A 97 -4.81 3.56 12.88
CA ASP A 97 -5.73 2.86 13.79
C ASP A 97 -7.01 2.42 13.09
N GLU A 98 -7.57 3.27 12.23
CA GLU A 98 -8.78 2.92 11.46
C GLU A 98 -8.53 1.83 10.43
N TRP A 99 -7.36 1.81 9.79
CA TRP A 99 -6.97 0.69 8.94
C TRP A 99 -6.87 -0.63 9.72
N GLU A 100 -6.45 -0.62 10.99
CA GLU A 100 -6.47 -1.84 11.82
C GLU A 100 -7.89 -2.38 12.08
N VAL A 101 -8.90 -1.51 12.10
CA VAL A 101 -10.31 -1.89 12.26
C VAL A 101 -10.93 -2.35 10.93
N VAL A 102 -10.61 -1.69 9.83
CA VAL A 102 -11.22 -1.91 8.51
C VAL A 102 -10.65 -3.15 7.81
N ARG A 103 -9.33 -3.36 7.86
CA ARG A 103 -8.65 -4.44 7.13
C ARG A 103 -9.16 -5.84 7.46
N PRO A 104 -9.49 -6.21 8.71
CA PRO A 104 -10.07 -7.51 9.01
C PRO A 104 -11.39 -7.80 8.27
N GLN A 105 -12.15 -6.76 7.87
CA GLN A 105 -13.43 -6.92 7.18
C GLN A 105 -13.28 -7.02 5.67
N ILE A 106 -12.39 -6.22 5.09
CA ILE A 106 -12.25 -6.13 3.62
C ILE A 106 -11.01 -6.85 3.08
N GLY A 107 -10.08 -7.24 3.94
CA GLY A 107 -8.77 -7.81 3.60
C GLY A 107 -7.78 -6.77 3.05
N SER A 108 -8.09 -6.20 1.88
CA SER A 108 -7.26 -5.21 1.18
C SER A 108 -8.12 -4.37 0.24
N PRO A 109 -7.79 -3.09 -0.03
CA PRO A 109 -8.54 -2.26 -0.97
C PRO A 109 -8.57 -2.78 -2.41
N SER A 110 -7.67 -3.70 -2.77
CA SER A 110 -7.68 -4.39 -4.06
C SER A 110 -8.79 -5.44 -4.19
N VAL A 111 -9.37 -5.92 -3.10
CA VAL A 111 -10.40 -6.98 -3.11
C VAL A 111 -11.62 -6.47 -3.83
N VAL A 112 -12.09 -7.25 -4.82
CA VAL A 112 -13.32 -6.97 -5.55
C VAL A 112 -14.50 -7.52 -4.76
N PHE A 113 -15.53 -6.70 -4.61
CA PHE A 113 -16.77 -7.05 -3.93
C PHE A 113 -17.94 -7.03 -4.89
N GLU A 114 -18.94 -7.86 -4.63
CA GLU A 114 -20.26 -7.76 -5.25
C GLU A 114 -21.34 -7.67 -4.17
N GLY A 115 -22.50 -7.11 -4.52
CA GLY A 115 -23.55 -6.86 -3.55
C GLY A 115 -24.60 -5.87 -4.03
N SER A 116 -25.55 -5.56 -3.14
CA SER A 116 -26.69 -4.68 -3.41
C SER A 116 -26.54 -3.27 -2.83
N THR A 117 -25.34 -2.90 -2.42
CA THR A 117 -25.06 -1.59 -1.83
C THR A 117 -25.09 -0.49 -2.89
N ALA A 118 -25.41 0.74 -2.46
CA ALA A 118 -25.29 1.91 -3.32
C ALA A 118 -23.84 2.16 -3.78
N LEU A 119 -22.84 1.76 -2.99
CA LEU A 119 -21.41 1.89 -3.34
C LEU A 119 -21.06 1.10 -4.59
N LEU A 120 -21.64 -0.09 -4.75
CA LEU A 120 -21.34 -1.01 -5.83
C LEU A 120 -22.18 -0.72 -7.08
N GLY A 121 -23.36 -0.11 -6.94
CA GLY A 121 -24.20 0.26 -8.08
C GLY A 121 -24.62 -0.93 -8.96
N GLY A 122 -24.59 -2.15 -8.42
CA GLY A 122 -24.84 -3.39 -9.17
C GLY A 122 -23.63 -3.94 -9.95
N GLU A 123 -22.46 -3.31 -9.87
CA GLU A 123 -21.21 -3.80 -10.43
C GLU A 123 -20.37 -4.55 -9.38
N ALA A 124 -19.44 -5.40 -9.85
CA ALA A 124 -18.41 -5.99 -8.99
C ALA A 124 -17.16 -5.10 -9.03
N LEU A 125 -16.88 -4.41 -7.92
CA LEU A 125 -15.82 -3.40 -7.83
C LEU A 125 -14.97 -3.57 -6.59
N SER A 126 -13.71 -3.22 -6.70
CA SER A 126 -12.82 -3.05 -5.56
C SER A 126 -13.01 -1.70 -4.87
N VAL A 127 -12.60 -1.63 -3.59
CA VAL A 127 -12.59 -0.37 -2.83
C VAL A 127 -11.79 0.70 -3.56
N ARG A 128 -10.65 0.34 -4.19
CA ARG A 128 -9.86 1.28 -5.00
C ARG A 128 -10.60 1.81 -6.21
N GLU A 129 -11.30 0.95 -6.95
CA GLU A 129 -12.07 1.37 -8.11
C GLU A 129 -13.20 2.32 -7.70
N ILE A 130 -13.86 2.07 -6.58
CA ILE A 130 -14.91 2.94 -6.05
C ILE A 130 -14.32 4.30 -5.63
N ALA A 131 -13.21 4.31 -4.88
CA ALA A 131 -12.53 5.53 -4.46
C ALA A 131 -12.10 6.37 -5.68
N LEU A 132 -11.49 5.74 -6.67
CA LEU A 132 -11.08 6.40 -7.91
C LEU A 132 -12.26 7.01 -8.68
N ARG A 133 -13.36 6.25 -8.85
CA ARG A 133 -14.54 6.71 -9.60
C ARG A 133 -15.27 7.84 -8.89
N THR A 134 -15.28 7.84 -7.57
CA THR A 134 -16.03 8.81 -6.76
C THR A 134 -15.19 10.01 -6.30
N GLY A 135 -13.87 9.92 -6.40
CA GLY A 135 -12.94 10.93 -5.86
C GLY A 135 -12.94 11.01 -4.33
N ARG A 136 -13.52 10.02 -3.65
CA ARG A 136 -13.58 9.96 -2.18
C ARG A 136 -12.26 9.39 -1.61
N PRO A 137 -11.87 9.79 -0.38
CA PRO A 137 -10.73 9.19 0.30
C PRO A 137 -10.86 7.67 0.41
N LEU A 138 -9.75 6.96 0.20
CA LEU A 138 -9.71 5.51 0.16
C LEU A 138 -10.20 4.88 1.47
N LEU A 139 -9.81 5.46 2.61
CA LEU A 139 -10.22 4.96 3.93
C LEU A 139 -11.73 5.13 4.16
N ASP A 140 -12.34 6.21 3.68
CA ASP A 140 -13.78 6.43 3.81
C ASP A 140 -14.55 5.35 3.04
N VAL A 141 -14.13 5.08 1.80
CA VAL A 141 -14.74 4.04 0.97
C VAL A 141 -14.50 2.65 1.55
N ALA A 142 -13.31 2.41 2.09
CA ALA A 142 -12.97 1.16 2.76
C ALA A 142 -13.83 0.93 4.02
N SER A 143 -14.06 1.98 4.80
CA SER A 143 -14.92 1.96 5.98
C SER A 143 -16.37 1.66 5.62
N ASP A 144 -16.90 2.34 4.60
CA ASP A 144 -18.27 2.07 4.11
C ASP A 144 -18.41 0.62 3.58
N MET A 145 -17.39 0.12 2.87
CA MET A 145 -17.37 -1.27 2.40
C MET A 145 -17.31 -2.26 3.57
N ALA A 146 -16.50 -1.99 4.59
CA ALA A 146 -16.43 -2.82 5.79
C ALA A 146 -17.80 -2.93 6.48
N VAL A 147 -18.51 -1.81 6.64
CA VAL A 147 -19.89 -1.78 7.17
C VAL A 147 -20.83 -2.61 6.29
N ALA A 148 -20.75 -2.47 4.98
CA ALA A 148 -21.58 -3.25 4.06
C ALA A 148 -21.30 -4.76 4.11
N VAL A 149 -20.04 -5.16 4.25
CA VAL A 149 -19.65 -6.57 4.42
C VAL A 149 -20.20 -7.11 5.73
N GLN A 150 -20.05 -6.38 6.83
CA GLN A 150 -20.59 -6.77 8.14
C GLN A 150 -22.12 -6.88 8.13
N ALA A 151 -22.80 -6.01 7.38
CA ALA A 151 -24.25 -6.05 7.20
C ALA A 151 -24.71 -7.15 6.22
N GLY A 152 -23.80 -7.92 5.62
CA GLY A 152 -24.11 -8.95 4.62
C GLY A 152 -24.61 -8.40 3.29
N GLN A 153 -24.40 -7.10 3.03
CA GLN A 153 -24.83 -6.41 1.81
C GLN A 153 -23.79 -6.45 0.70
N ALA A 154 -22.53 -6.74 1.06
CA ALA A 154 -21.44 -6.97 0.14
C ALA A 154 -20.68 -8.24 0.53
N ARG A 155 -20.16 -8.97 -0.47
CA ARG A 155 -19.32 -10.14 -0.25
C ARG A 155 -18.05 -10.05 -1.10
N PRO A 156 -16.89 -10.47 -0.57
CA PRO A 156 -15.66 -10.49 -1.35
C PRO A 156 -15.72 -11.57 -2.44
N LEU A 157 -15.04 -11.31 -3.55
CA LEU A 157 -14.76 -12.27 -4.62
C LEU A 157 -13.29 -12.70 -4.57
N GLU A 158 -12.99 -13.83 -5.20
CA GLU A 158 -11.61 -14.30 -5.47
C GLU A 158 -10.97 -13.51 -6.61
N ARG A 159 -11.13 -12.18 -6.59
CA ARG A 159 -10.60 -11.25 -7.58
C ARG A 159 -9.94 -10.08 -6.86
N ARG A 160 -8.89 -9.56 -7.48
CA ARG A 160 -8.16 -8.37 -7.02
C ARG A 160 -7.97 -7.41 -8.18
N SER A 161 -8.01 -6.12 -7.93
CA SER A 161 -7.83 -5.08 -8.96
C SER A 161 -6.47 -5.20 -9.66
N TRP A 162 -5.40 -5.54 -8.93
CA TRP A 162 -4.07 -5.70 -9.51
C TRP A 162 -3.95 -6.92 -10.45
N LEU A 163 -4.90 -7.86 -10.45
CA LEU A 163 -4.85 -9.00 -11.37
C LEU A 163 -5.11 -8.60 -12.83
N SER A 164 -5.66 -7.41 -13.09
CA SER A 164 -5.91 -6.93 -14.46
C SER A 164 -4.65 -6.43 -15.17
N TYR A 165 -3.55 -6.19 -14.44
CA TYR A 165 -2.31 -5.71 -15.04
C TYR A 165 -1.76 -6.74 -16.04
N ARG A 166 -1.37 -6.22 -17.20
CA ARG A 166 -0.60 -6.92 -18.24
C ARG A 166 0.73 -6.19 -18.35
N LEU A 167 1.76 -6.76 -17.77
CA LEU A 167 3.07 -6.13 -17.70
C LEU A 167 4.12 -7.09 -18.27
N PRO A 168 4.97 -6.63 -19.20
CA PRO A 168 6.06 -7.44 -19.70
C PRO A 168 7.11 -7.61 -18.59
N HIS A 169 7.61 -8.83 -18.43
CA HIS A 169 8.78 -9.08 -17.60
C HIS A 169 10.00 -8.40 -18.23
N ASP A 170 10.69 -7.61 -17.43
CA ASP A 170 11.96 -6.99 -17.80
C ASP A 170 13.08 -7.75 -17.07
N GLY A 171 13.71 -8.70 -17.76
CA GLY A 171 14.73 -9.56 -17.16
C GLY A 171 14.93 -10.89 -17.88
N GLU A 172 15.81 -11.72 -17.31
CA GLU A 172 16.04 -13.07 -17.80
C GLU A 172 14.86 -13.98 -17.44
N LEU A 173 14.39 -14.74 -18.44
CA LEU A 173 13.31 -15.71 -18.28
C LEU A 173 13.80 -16.92 -17.48
N HIS A 174 13.63 -16.86 -16.16
CA HIS A 174 14.14 -17.89 -15.26
C HIS A 174 13.16 -19.04 -14.99
N ASP A 175 11.84 -18.80 -15.13
CA ASP A 175 10.82 -19.80 -14.80
C ASP A 175 9.66 -19.83 -15.82
N ASP A 176 8.76 -20.80 -15.66
CA ASP A 176 7.65 -20.99 -16.60
C ASP A 176 6.68 -19.79 -16.59
N MET A 177 6.45 -19.21 -15.40
CA MET A 177 5.55 -18.07 -15.23
C MET A 177 6.06 -16.82 -15.95
N THR A 178 7.35 -16.50 -15.84
CA THR A 178 7.97 -15.34 -16.48
C THR A 178 7.91 -15.41 -18.01
N ARG A 179 7.89 -16.61 -18.61
CA ARG A 179 7.70 -16.77 -20.07
C ARG A 179 6.33 -16.34 -20.57
N HIS A 180 5.32 -16.32 -19.70
CA HIS A 180 3.99 -15.85 -20.04
C HIS A 180 3.82 -14.33 -19.87
N LEU A 181 4.77 -13.64 -19.23
CA LEU A 181 4.71 -12.20 -18.97
C LEU A 181 5.34 -11.40 -20.12
N ASP A 182 4.70 -11.43 -21.29
CA ASP A 182 5.10 -10.63 -22.47
C ASP A 182 4.31 -9.33 -22.64
N GLY A 183 3.46 -9.00 -21.65
CA GLY A 183 2.53 -7.85 -21.71
C GLY A 183 1.20 -8.15 -22.40
N THR A 184 0.98 -9.37 -22.90
CA THR A 184 -0.32 -9.80 -23.46
C THR A 184 -1.16 -10.57 -22.45
N VAL A 185 -0.54 -11.29 -21.52
CA VAL A 185 -1.19 -12.06 -20.46
C VAL A 185 -1.34 -11.19 -19.21
N SER A 186 -2.51 -11.23 -18.56
CA SER A 186 -2.70 -10.56 -17.27
C SER A 186 -2.28 -11.45 -16.11
N PHE A 187 -1.96 -10.86 -14.95
CA PHE A 187 -1.70 -11.67 -13.74
C PHE A 187 -2.90 -12.59 -13.37
N GLY A 188 -4.13 -12.16 -13.64
CA GLY A 188 -5.32 -13.01 -13.49
C GLY A 188 -5.37 -14.17 -14.47
N ASP A 189 -4.82 -14.02 -15.68
CA ASP A 189 -4.72 -15.12 -16.65
C ASP A 189 -3.68 -16.15 -16.21
N LEU A 190 -2.61 -15.76 -15.52
CA LEU A 190 -1.66 -16.71 -14.89
C LEU A 190 -2.37 -17.63 -13.89
N LEU A 191 -3.33 -17.12 -13.11
CA LEU A 191 -4.09 -17.96 -12.18
C LEU A 191 -4.92 -19.01 -12.92
N LYS A 192 -5.52 -18.65 -14.07
CA LYS A 192 -6.27 -19.58 -14.93
C LYS A 192 -5.37 -20.64 -15.58
N LEU A 193 -4.09 -20.32 -15.78
CA LEU A 193 -3.06 -21.26 -16.24
C LEU A 193 -2.56 -22.19 -15.12
N GLY A 194 -3.06 -22.04 -13.88
CA GLY A 194 -2.75 -22.91 -12.76
C GLY A 194 -1.63 -22.41 -11.85
N PHE A 195 -1.10 -21.19 -12.06
CA PHE A 195 -0.12 -20.60 -11.15
C PHE A 195 -0.77 -20.22 -9.82
N HIS A 196 -0.11 -20.55 -8.71
CA HIS A 196 -0.64 -20.29 -7.37
C HIS A 196 -0.64 -18.78 -7.05
N PRO A 197 -1.71 -18.21 -6.45
CA PRO A 197 -1.79 -16.77 -6.16
C PRO A 197 -0.62 -16.21 -5.34
N ALA A 198 -0.14 -16.98 -4.35
CA ALA A 198 1.01 -16.57 -3.54
C ALA A 198 2.27 -16.38 -4.38
N ARG A 199 2.50 -17.24 -5.38
CA ARG A 199 3.66 -17.16 -6.27
C ARG A 199 3.62 -15.91 -7.15
N VAL A 200 2.44 -15.59 -7.70
CA VAL A 200 2.24 -14.38 -8.51
C VAL A 200 2.48 -13.13 -7.64
N ARG A 201 1.94 -13.11 -6.42
CA ARG A 201 2.16 -12.01 -5.46
C ARG A 201 3.64 -11.82 -5.14
N GLU A 202 4.32 -12.88 -4.71
CA GLU A 202 5.76 -12.86 -4.38
C GLU A 202 6.59 -12.33 -5.54
N TYR A 203 6.26 -12.75 -6.76
CA TYR A 203 6.92 -12.25 -7.95
C TYR A 203 6.70 -10.76 -8.16
N VAL A 204 5.45 -10.28 -8.12
CA VAL A 204 5.16 -8.84 -8.31
C VAL A 204 5.85 -7.99 -7.25
N VAL A 205 5.77 -8.38 -5.97
CA VAL A 205 6.47 -7.72 -4.86
C VAL A 205 7.98 -7.69 -5.12
N GLY A 206 8.58 -8.83 -5.46
CA GLY A 206 10.01 -8.96 -5.74
C GLY A 206 10.48 -8.10 -6.91
N GLN A 207 9.72 -8.04 -8.00
CA GLN A 207 10.02 -7.19 -9.15
C GLN A 207 9.94 -5.70 -8.79
N ILE A 208 8.88 -5.27 -8.08
CA ILE A 208 8.76 -3.87 -7.63
C ILE A 208 9.94 -3.49 -6.72
N ASN A 209 10.30 -4.35 -5.77
CA ASN A 209 11.46 -4.13 -4.90
C ASN A 209 12.79 -4.11 -5.65
N SER A 210 12.88 -4.78 -6.79
CA SER A 210 14.06 -4.78 -7.68
C SER A 210 14.11 -3.58 -8.62
N GLY A 211 13.12 -2.68 -8.57
CA GLY A 211 13.08 -1.47 -9.39
C GLY A 211 12.07 -1.48 -10.52
N TRP A 212 11.21 -2.51 -10.64
CA TRP A 212 10.15 -2.52 -11.64
C TRP A 212 9.14 -1.40 -11.35
N ARG A 213 8.88 -0.54 -12.34
CA ARG A 213 7.97 0.59 -12.23
C ARG A 213 6.95 0.54 -13.35
N PHE A 214 5.69 0.70 -12.99
CA PHE A 214 4.54 0.76 -13.88
C PHE A 214 3.47 1.63 -13.22
N PRO A 215 2.52 2.20 -13.99
CA PRO A 215 1.47 3.04 -13.42
C PRO A 215 0.68 2.28 -12.35
N GLY A 216 0.65 2.82 -11.14
CA GLY A 216 0.02 2.24 -9.97
C GLY A 216 0.89 1.30 -9.14
N CYS A 217 2.19 1.16 -9.41
CA CYS A 217 3.04 0.22 -8.67
C CYS A 217 3.10 0.51 -7.17
N GLY A 218 2.97 1.78 -6.75
CA GLY A 218 2.94 2.23 -5.37
C GLY A 218 1.73 1.73 -4.59
N TRP A 219 0.56 1.79 -5.21
CA TRP A 219 -0.64 1.27 -4.57
C TRP A 219 -0.69 -0.26 -4.59
N VAL A 220 -0.16 -0.87 -5.66
CA VAL A 220 -0.08 -2.33 -5.79
C VAL A 220 0.82 -2.91 -4.70
N ILE A 221 2.04 -2.39 -4.51
CA ILE A 221 2.94 -2.90 -3.47
C ILE A 221 2.29 -2.78 -2.10
N ARG A 222 1.60 -1.68 -1.83
CA ARG A 222 0.88 -1.46 -0.56
C ARG A 222 -0.18 -2.53 -0.31
N ASP A 223 -1.04 -2.78 -1.30
CA ASP A 223 -2.13 -3.74 -1.17
C ASP A 223 -1.63 -5.18 -1.08
N LEU A 224 -0.59 -5.52 -1.83
CA LEU A 224 0.03 -6.84 -1.78
C LEU A 224 0.66 -7.12 -0.41
N THR A 225 1.28 -6.13 0.22
CA THR A 225 1.79 -6.27 1.59
C THR A 225 0.66 -6.54 2.58
N TRP A 226 -0.48 -5.84 2.49
CA TRP A 226 -1.65 -6.15 3.30
C TRP A 226 -2.20 -7.55 3.08
N GLU A 227 -2.29 -7.99 1.83
CA GLU A 227 -2.74 -9.34 1.51
C GLU A 227 -1.78 -10.43 2.05
N ALA A 228 -0.48 -10.14 2.15
CA ALA A 228 0.51 -11.03 2.74
C ALA A 228 0.35 -11.12 4.28
N ASP A 229 0.12 -9.99 4.96
CA ASP A 229 -0.14 -9.93 6.41
C ASP A 229 -1.39 -10.74 6.80
N VAL A 230 -2.44 -10.66 5.99
CA VAL A 230 -3.68 -11.43 6.24
C VAL A 230 -3.45 -12.92 6.05
N ALA A 231 -2.67 -13.32 5.03
CA ALA A 231 -2.37 -14.71 4.76
C ALA A 231 -1.55 -15.36 5.89
N THR A 232 -0.55 -14.65 6.43
CA THR A 232 0.24 -15.12 7.58
C THR A 232 -0.62 -15.22 8.85
N ARG A 233 -1.52 -14.26 9.11
CA ARG A 233 -2.45 -14.32 10.26
C ARG A 233 -3.48 -15.45 10.13
N SER A 234 -4.01 -15.70 8.93
CA SER A 234 -5.03 -16.73 8.68
C SER A 234 -4.44 -18.15 8.72
N GLY A 235 -3.18 -18.33 8.32
CA GLY A 235 -2.44 -19.59 8.45
C GLY A 235 -2.17 -20.01 9.90
N GLY A 236 -2.23 -19.07 10.85
CA GLY A 236 -2.07 -19.35 12.28
C GLY A 236 -3.33 -19.87 12.99
N VAL A 237 -4.51 -19.71 12.40
CA VAL A 237 -5.79 -20.09 13.04
C VAL A 237 -6.16 -21.56 12.82
N LEU A 238 -5.51 -22.25 11.88
CA LEU A 238 -5.74 -23.68 11.60
C LEU A 238 -4.83 -24.65 12.38
N ALA A 239 -3.92 -24.16 13.23
CA ALA A 239 -2.97 -25.00 13.97
C ALA A 239 -3.45 -25.41 15.37
N GLY A 240 -4.72 -25.18 15.72
CA GLY A 240 -5.16 -25.47 17.07
C GLY A 240 -6.63 -25.73 17.19
N HIS A 241 -7.18 -26.68 16.43
CA HIS A 241 -8.33 -27.53 16.77
C HIS A 241 -8.12 -28.88 16.04
N ALA A 242 -7.37 -29.78 16.68
CA ALA A 242 -7.35 -31.22 16.40
C ALA A 242 -7.63 -31.96 17.71
#